data_AF-A0AA41QEE7-F1
#
_entry.id   AF-A0AA41QEE7-F1
#
_cell.length_a   1.000
_cell.length_b   1.000
_cell.length_c   1.000
_cell.angle_alpha   90.00
_cell.angle_beta   90.00
_cell.angle_gamma   90.00
#
_symmetry.space_group_name_H-M   'P 1'
#
loop_
_entity.id
_entity.type
_entity.pdbx_description
1 polymer ?
#
loop_
_entity_poly.entity_id
_entity_poly.type
_entity_poly.pdbx_seq_one_letter_code
_entity_poly.pdbx_strand_id
1 'polypeptide(L)'
;MSARTAVATRSLVALDIDGTLLNKAGHATKAVHDAAALAHAAGHHLVPATGRSLVGLLTAARTLSLTDGWAVASNGAHLVRLDPTAPGGYIAEEAHLFAPRPVIRRSQELLGGVVVAVEDVGVGWRVSRRLPDGILNGAQTITSVADLCATPATRVALLGPGIRRFVDALAATGVTVTPAGSDWVDVVKLGVSKATTLEEVRRRLDVPSGSTVAVGDDVNDEAMLRWAARGVAMAHAPARVRHAATETTGTLHDDGAATVLRSLVPEAALDPNLSPLAAQLAATVAAAPSTVTLRAWHGTGPALSSVTAWLLDDGEWRVHAPVPAGTGATMRGLEVAARAAGLAFPVAEDAPRARWRRTTLTDAPSSYELPLWRP
;
A
#
# COMPACT_ATOMS: atom_id res chain seq x y z
N MET A 1 -11.58 21.18 -31.98
CA MET A 1 -11.53 20.89 -30.52
C MET A 1 -11.14 19.43 -30.36
N SER A 2 -9.86 19.19 -30.08
CA SER A 2 -9.32 17.84 -29.88
C SER A 2 -9.86 17.31 -28.56
N ALA A 3 -10.64 16.23 -28.63
CA ALA A 3 -10.97 15.43 -27.45
C ALA A 3 -9.65 14.90 -26.90
N ARG A 4 -9.14 15.52 -25.82
CA ARG A 4 -8.08 14.92 -25.00
C ARG A 4 -8.66 13.59 -24.54
N THR A 5 -8.21 12.51 -25.17
CA THR A 5 -8.36 11.15 -24.66
C THR A 5 -7.99 11.21 -23.19
N ALA A 6 -8.94 10.95 -22.30
CA ALA A 6 -8.70 11.00 -20.87
C ALA A 6 -7.66 9.93 -20.55
N VAL A 7 -6.38 10.32 -20.51
CA VAL A 7 -5.32 9.53 -19.90
C VAL A 7 -5.80 9.26 -18.48
N ALA A 8 -5.97 7.99 -18.10
CA ALA A 8 -6.28 7.63 -16.73
C ALA A 8 -5.18 8.26 -15.86
N THR A 9 -5.54 9.34 -15.15
CA THR A 9 -4.54 10.11 -14.42
C THR A 9 -4.03 9.22 -13.30
N ARG A 10 -2.73 8.94 -13.27
CA ARG A 10 -2.14 8.11 -12.23
C ARG A 10 -2.53 8.67 -10.87
N SER A 11 -3.10 7.81 -10.04
CA SER A 11 -3.55 8.17 -8.71
C SER A 11 -2.64 7.56 -7.66
N LEU A 12 -2.50 8.28 -6.54
CA LEU A 12 -2.04 7.71 -5.29
C LEU A 12 -3.26 7.17 -4.56
N VAL A 13 -3.28 5.86 -4.31
CA VAL A 13 -4.36 5.14 -3.66
C VAL A 13 -3.88 4.70 -2.28
N ALA A 14 -4.24 5.48 -1.27
CA ALA A 14 -3.97 5.16 0.13
C ALA A 14 -4.96 4.10 0.64
N LEU A 15 -4.44 3.02 1.21
CA LEU A 15 -5.26 1.88 1.61
C LEU A 15 -4.99 1.55 3.07
N ASP A 16 -6.00 1.67 3.93
CA ASP A 16 -5.92 1.00 5.22
C ASP A 16 -5.90 -0.53 5.05
N ILE A 17 -5.39 -1.24 6.06
CA ILE A 17 -5.22 -2.68 6.05
C ILE A 17 -6.34 -3.39 6.83
N ASP A 18 -6.51 -3.10 8.11
CA ASP A 18 -7.31 -3.93 9.03
C ASP A 18 -8.75 -3.43 9.09
N GLY A 19 -9.71 -4.24 8.64
CA GLY A 19 -11.10 -3.79 8.48
C GLY A 19 -11.39 -3.24 7.09
N THR A 20 -10.35 -2.84 6.35
CA THR A 20 -10.47 -2.38 4.97
C THR A 20 -10.08 -3.43 3.92
N LEU A 21 -8.84 -3.93 3.94
CA LEU A 21 -8.35 -4.94 3.00
C LEU A 21 -8.29 -6.36 3.60
N LEU A 22 -7.98 -6.45 4.89
CA LEU A 22 -7.85 -7.68 5.66
C LEU A 22 -8.95 -7.77 6.71
N ASN A 23 -9.45 -8.99 6.91
CA ASN A 23 -10.31 -9.29 8.06
C ASN A 23 -9.49 -9.49 9.35
N LYS A 24 -10.18 -9.69 10.48
CA LYS A 24 -9.56 -9.93 11.79
C LYS A 24 -8.65 -11.16 11.84
N ALA A 25 -8.83 -12.11 10.93
CA ALA A 25 -7.95 -13.29 10.80
C ALA A 25 -6.72 -13.01 9.91
N GLY A 26 -6.57 -11.78 9.40
CA GLY A 26 -5.47 -11.37 8.54
C GLY A 26 -5.60 -11.84 7.09
N HIS A 27 -6.81 -12.16 6.62
CA HIS A 27 -7.04 -12.65 5.25
C HIS A 27 -7.72 -11.59 4.38
N ALA A 28 -7.27 -11.47 3.11
CA ALA A 28 -7.97 -10.78 2.03
C ALA A 28 -8.72 -11.79 1.15
N THR A 29 -9.81 -11.34 0.51
CA THR A 29 -10.52 -12.14 -0.48
C THR A 29 -9.78 -12.13 -1.82
N LYS A 30 -10.09 -13.11 -2.68
CA LYS A 30 -9.58 -13.11 -4.07
C LYS A 30 -9.97 -11.84 -4.82
N ALA A 31 -11.16 -11.31 -4.57
CA ALA A 31 -11.65 -10.08 -5.20
C ALA A 31 -10.77 -8.87 -4.89
N VAL A 32 -10.34 -8.71 -3.63
CA VAL A 32 -9.41 -7.66 -3.21
C VAL A 32 -8.05 -7.82 -3.89
N HIS A 33 -7.52 -9.05 -3.92
CA HIS A 33 -6.26 -9.35 -4.61
C HIS A 33 -6.30 -9.01 -6.10
N ASP A 34 -7.33 -9.48 -6.80
CA ASP A 34 -7.49 -9.24 -8.23
C ASP A 34 -7.63 -7.73 -8.51
N ALA A 35 -8.44 -7.02 -7.71
CA ALA A 35 -8.67 -5.60 -7.89
C ALA A 35 -7.40 -4.76 -7.62
N ALA A 36 -6.64 -5.09 -6.59
CA ALA A 36 -5.34 -4.46 -6.31
C ALA A 36 -4.35 -4.71 -7.45
N ALA A 37 -4.26 -5.96 -7.94
CA ALA A 37 -3.39 -6.29 -9.07
C ALA A 37 -3.75 -5.50 -10.34
N LEU A 38 -5.05 -5.33 -10.62
CA LEU A 38 -5.51 -4.54 -11.77
C LEU A 38 -5.26 -3.04 -11.60
N ALA A 39 -5.54 -2.47 -10.42
CA ALA A 39 -5.28 -1.06 -10.14
C ALA A 39 -3.78 -0.74 -10.24
N HIS A 40 -2.94 -1.66 -9.77
CA HIS A 40 -1.50 -1.54 -9.91
C HIS A 40 -1.03 -1.68 -11.36
N ALA A 41 -1.58 -2.63 -12.12
CA ALA A 41 -1.31 -2.78 -13.55
C ALA A 41 -1.77 -1.57 -14.38
N ALA A 42 -2.82 -0.85 -13.94
CA ALA A 42 -3.24 0.43 -14.51
C ALA A 42 -2.28 1.60 -14.17
N GLY A 43 -1.17 1.34 -13.48
CA GLY A 43 -0.13 2.31 -13.16
C GLY A 43 -0.41 3.17 -11.91
N HIS A 44 -1.40 2.80 -11.09
CA HIS A 44 -1.66 3.49 -9.83
C HIS A 44 -0.66 3.12 -8.73
N HIS A 45 -0.35 4.09 -7.88
CA HIS A 45 0.48 3.90 -6.71
C HIS A 45 -0.40 3.44 -5.55
N LEU A 46 -0.42 2.13 -5.29
CA LEU A 46 -1.10 1.56 -4.13
C LEU A 46 -0.19 1.74 -2.91
N VAL A 47 -0.62 2.53 -1.93
CA VAL A 47 0.17 2.88 -0.75
C VAL A 47 -0.55 2.34 0.50
N PRO A 48 -0.14 1.18 1.03
CA PRO A 48 -0.65 0.70 2.32
C PRO A 48 -0.34 1.73 3.41
N ALA A 49 -1.37 2.13 4.17
CA ALA A 49 -1.25 3.09 5.26
C ALA A 49 -1.93 2.56 6.52
N THR A 50 -1.15 2.11 7.49
CA THR A 50 -1.66 1.27 8.58
C THR A 50 -1.26 1.78 9.97
N GLY A 51 -2.10 1.43 10.96
CA GLY A 51 -1.77 1.51 12.37
C GLY A 51 -0.91 0.34 12.88
N ARG A 52 -0.52 -0.62 12.05
CA ARG A 52 0.43 -1.68 12.46
C ARG A 52 1.86 -1.14 12.62
N SER A 53 2.68 -1.79 13.45
CA SER A 53 4.14 -1.53 13.45
C SER A 53 4.75 -1.85 12.09
N LEU A 54 6.00 -1.48 11.88
CA LEU A 54 6.72 -1.86 10.67
C LEU A 54 6.71 -3.38 10.43
N VAL A 55 6.89 -4.20 11.46
CA VAL A 55 6.81 -5.67 11.33
C VAL A 55 5.42 -6.10 10.88
N GLY A 56 4.37 -5.53 11.47
CA GLY A 56 2.99 -5.84 11.11
C GLY A 56 2.60 -5.40 9.69
N LEU A 57 3.13 -4.25 9.24
CA LEU A 57 3.01 -3.77 7.86
C LEU A 57 3.64 -4.77 6.90
N LEU A 58 4.89 -5.21 7.13
CA LEU A 58 5.61 -6.12 6.23
C LEU A 58 4.88 -7.47 6.09
N THR A 59 4.33 -8.00 7.18
CA THR A 59 3.50 -9.21 7.11
C THR A 59 2.26 -8.99 6.27
N ALA A 60 1.53 -7.89 6.49
CA ALA A 60 0.30 -7.59 5.75
C ALA A 60 0.56 -7.32 4.26
N ALA A 61 1.63 -6.57 3.94
CA ALA A 61 2.08 -6.28 2.59
C ALA A 61 2.33 -7.56 1.79
N ARG A 62 3.00 -8.55 2.39
CA ARG A 62 3.20 -9.88 1.78
C ARG A 62 1.89 -10.61 1.58
N THR A 63 1.02 -10.61 2.59
CA THR A 63 -0.31 -11.24 2.48
C THR A 63 -1.10 -10.65 1.33
N LEU A 64 -1.03 -9.33 1.12
CA LEU A 64 -1.76 -8.59 0.07
C LEU A 64 -1.07 -8.62 -1.30
N SER A 65 0.15 -9.17 -1.40
CA SER A 65 1.01 -9.06 -2.59
C SER A 65 1.32 -7.60 -2.99
N LEU A 66 1.36 -6.70 -2.01
CA LEU A 66 1.76 -5.30 -2.16
C LEU A 66 3.18 -5.14 -1.61
N THR A 67 4.16 -5.68 -2.32
CA THR A 67 5.53 -5.86 -1.82
C THR A 67 6.55 -4.87 -2.38
N ASP A 68 6.11 -3.92 -3.20
CA ASP A 68 6.91 -2.86 -3.79
C ASP A 68 6.19 -1.51 -3.72
N GLY A 69 6.95 -0.42 -3.82
CA GLY A 69 6.41 0.94 -3.76
C GLY A 69 6.43 1.54 -2.34
N TRP A 70 5.68 2.62 -2.13
CA TRP A 70 5.66 3.31 -0.83
C TRP A 70 4.66 2.67 0.12
N ALA A 71 4.97 2.69 1.42
CA ALA A 71 4.04 2.31 2.47
C ALA A 71 4.25 3.13 3.74
N VAL A 72 3.19 3.29 4.52
CA VAL A 72 3.14 4.08 5.75
C VAL A 72 2.76 3.18 6.92
N ALA A 73 3.63 3.10 7.93
CA ALA A 73 3.39 2.30 9.14
C ALA A 73 3.17 3.20 10.37
N SER A 74 2.72 2.58 11.45
CA SER A 74 2.61 3.18 12.78
C SER A 74 1.86 4.51 12.77
N ASN A 75 0.70 4.55 12.11
CA ASN A 75 -0.17 5.73 11.99
C ASN A 75 0.56 6.96 11.41
N GLY A 76 1.53 6.75 10.50
CA GLY A 76 2.30 7.83 9.89
C GLY A 76 3.71 7.98 10.44
N ALA A 77 4.06 7.35 11.56
CA ALA A 77 5.37 7.53 12.19
C ALA A 77 6.55 6.99 11.36
N HIS A 78 6.28 6.09 10.41
CA HIS A 78 7.27 5.56 9.49
C HIS A 78 6.81 5.69 8.05
N LEU A 79 7.69 6.23 7.21
CA LEU A 79 7.63 6.10 5.77
C LEU A 79 8.67 5.09 5.31
N VAL A 80 8.23 4.09 4.55
CA VAL A 80 9.12 3.07 4.00
C VAL A 80 8.87 2.90 2.50
N ARG A 81 9.91 2.45 1.80
CA ARG A 81 9.80 1.91 0.46
C ARG A 81 9.90 0.38 0.53
N LEU A 82 8.83 -0.30 0.17
CA LEU A 82 8.83 -1.74 0.01
C LEU A 82 9.66 -2.12 -1.21
N ASP A 83 10.51 -3.12 -1.04
CA ASP A 83 11.43 -3.57 -2.07
C ASP A 83 11.79 -5.03 -1.79
N PRO A 84 11.31 -6.00 -2.59
CA PRO A 84 11.57 -7.41 -2.33
C PRO A 84 13.06 -7.78 -2.50
N THR A 85 13.87 -6.91 -3.10
CA THR A 85 15.32 -7.10 -3.27
C THR A 85 16.12 -6.56 -2.10
N ALA A 86 15.55 -5.68 -1.27
CA ALA A 86 16.22 -5.14 -0.10
C ALA A 86 16.30 -6.18 1.04
N PRO A 87 17.36 -6.16 1.87
CA PRO A 87 17.41 -6.96 3.08
C PRO A 87 16.20 -6.69 3.98
N GLY A 88 15.41 -7.71 4.27
CA GLY A 88 14.16 -7.58 5.04
C GLY A 88 12.92 -7.16 4.24
N GLY A 89 13.08 -6.83 2.95
CA GLY A 89 11.98 -6.53 2.03
C GLY A 89 11.54 -5.06 2.00
N TYR A 90 12.34 -4.13 2.56
CA TYR A 90 12.03 -2.71 2.58
C TYR A 90 13.26 -1.84 2.81
N ILE A 91 13.11 -0.54 2.58
CA ILE A 91 14.05 0.52 2.92
C ILE A 91 13.32 1.54 3.78
N ALA A 92 13.88 1.87 4.94
CA ALA A 92 13.36 2.92 5.81
C ALA A 92 13.75 4.28 5.23
N GLU A 93 12.76 5.11 4.93
CA GLU A 93 12.95 6.40 4.27
C GLU A 93 12.85 7.54 5.29
N GLU A 94 11.83 7.51 6.14
CA GLU A 94 11.69 8.46 7.25
C GLU A 94 11.12 7.81 8.52
N ALA A 95 11.55 8.32 9.67
CA ALA A 95 11.04 7.95 10.99
C ALA A 95 10.83 9.22 11.83
N HIS A 96 9.60 9.46 12.27
CA HIS A 96 9.26 10.65 13.05
C HIS A 96 9.39 10.39 14.55
N LEU A 97 10.53 10.78 15.11
CA LEU A 97 10.83 10.59 16.54
C LEU A 97 10.24 11.69 17.42
N PHE A 98 9.84 11.31 18.63
CA PHE A 98 9.48 12.21 19.73
C PHE A 98 10.00 11.68 21.07
N ALA A 99 10.05 12.57 22.08
CA ALA A 99 10.37 12.17 23.45
C ALA A 99 9.11 11.60 24.12
N PRO A 100 9.07 10.30 24.47
CA PRO A 100 7.85 9.68 24.99
C PRO A 100 7.62 9.92 26.48
N ARG A 101 8.64 10.39 27.21
CA ARG A 101 8.59 10.56 28.67
C ARG A 101 7.41 11.41 29.17
N PRO A 102 7.06 12.58 28.58
CA PRO A 102 5.96 13.40 29.09
C PRO A 102 4.62 12.66 29.02
N VAL A 103 4.29 12.04 27.88
CA VAL A 103 3.02 11.32 27.70
C VAL A 103 2.96 10.04 28.53
N ILE A 104 4.07 9.30 28.64
CA ILE A 104 4.13 8.09 29.47
C ILE A 104 3.85 8.44 30.93
N ARG A 105 4.55 9.43 31.50
CA ARG A 105 4.32 9.86 32.88
C ARG A 105 2.89 10.34 33.10
N ARG A 106 2.38 11.16 32.17
CA ARG A 106 1.02 11.65 32.23
C ARG A 106 -0.01 10.50 32.23
N SER A 107 0.21 9.46 31.44
CA SER A 107 -0.68 8.30 31.42
C SER A 107 -0.73 7.56 32.76
N GLN A 108 0.42 7.44 33.45
CA GLN A 108 0.50 6.77 34.75
C GLN A 108 -0.14 7.58 35.89
N GLU A 109 -0.10 8.91 35.79
CA GLU A 109 -0.80 9.82 36.72
C GLU A 109 -2.32 9.75 36.56
N LEU A 110 -2.79 9.67 35.32
CA LEU A 110 -4.23 9.67 35.00
C LEU A 110 -4.89 8.34 35.27
N LEU A 111 -4.18 7.23 35.05
CA LEU A 111 -4.72 5.89 35.20
C LEU A 111 -3.68 4.93 35.77
N GLY A 112 -3.99 4.34 36.92
CA GLY A 112 -3.17 3.28 37.51
C GLY A 112 -3.14 2.03 36.65
N GLY A 113 -1.97 1.41 36.52
CA GLY A 113 -1.82 0.11 35.84
C GLY A 113 -1.75 0.17 34.31
N VAL A 114 -1.52 1.35 33.73
CA VAL A 114 -1.28 1.49 32.28
C VAL A 114 -0.05 0.67 31.86
N VAL A 115 -0.26 -0.23 30.89
CA VAL A 115 0.82 -0.91 30.19
C VAL A 115 1.32 0.03 29.10
N VAL A 116 2.64 0.20 29.06
CA VAL A 116 3.33 1.06 28.10
C VAL A 116 4.10 0.16 27.15
N ALA A 117 3.85 0.31 25.86
CA ALA A 117 4.58 -0.38 24.81
C ALA A 117 5.20 0.65 23.88
N VAL A 118 6.52 0.63 23.73
CA VAL A 118 7.26 1.48 22.79
C VAL A 118 7.70 0.61 21.62
N GLU A 119 7.41 1.04 20.40
CA GLU A 119 7.81 0.30 19.20
C GLU A 119 9.34 0.17 19.14
N ASP A 120 9.81 -1.05 18.89
CA ASP A 120 11.20 -1.35 18.56
C ASP A 120 11.27 -1.66 17.06
N VAL A 121 11.75 -0.68 16.30
CA VAL A 121 11.55 -0.60 14.85
C VAL A 121 12.14 -1.81 14.15
N GLY A 122 11.30 -2.54 13.40
CA GLY A 122 11.70 -3.76 12.69
C GLY A 122 11.82 -5.01 13.56
N VAL A 123 11.59 -4.92 14.87
CA VAL A 123 11.67 -6.05 15.83
C VAL A 123 10.31 -6.35 16.45
N GLY A 124 9.63 -5.33 16.96
CA GLY A 124 8.37 -5.47 17.69
C GLY A 124 8.22 -4.36 18.73
N TRP A 125 8.23 -4.71 20.01
CA TRP A 125 7.88 -3.80 21.10
C TRP A 125 8.71 -4.03 22.35
N ARG A 126 9.14 -2.93 22.96
CA ARG A 126 9.60 -2.90 24.36
C ARG A 126 8.41 -2.56 25.25
N VAL A 127 8.12 -3.40 26.24
CA VAL A 127 6.88 -3.32 27.03
C VAL A 127 7.15 -3.25 28.52
N SER A 128 6.36 -2.48 29.26
CA SER A 128 6.44 -2.44 30.73
C SER A 128 5.89 -3.71 31.39
N ARG A 129 5.04 -4.44 30.66
CA ARG A 129 4.50 -5.75 31.03
C ARG A 129 4.14 -6.52 29.76
N ARG A 130 4.32 -7.84 29.78
CA ARG A 130 3.90 -8.70 28.67
C ARG A 130 2.40 -8.59 28.45
N LEU A 131 2.01 -8.33 27.21
CA LEU A 131 0.63 -8.41 26.75
C LEU A 131 0.37 -9.81 26.15
N PRO A 132 -0.89 -10.29 26.18
CA PRO A 132 -1.27 -11.53 25.50
C PRO A 132 -0.82 -11.54 24.04
N ASP A 133 -0.50 -12.73 23.53
CA ASP A 133 -0.10 -12.89 22.15
C ASP A 133 -1.23 -12.46 21.20
N GLY A 134 -0.85 -11.83 20.07
CA GLY A 134 -1.80 -11.29 19.09
C GLY A 134 -2.29 -9.87 19.37
N ILE A 135 -2.08 -9.32 20.57
CA ILE A 135 -2.39 -7.91 20.86
C ILE A 135 -1.42 -6.97 20.15
N LEU A 136 -0.13 -7.28 20.21
CA LEU A 136 0.93 -6.55 19.52
C LEU A 136 1.54 -7.42 18.42
N ASN A 137 1.84 -6.80 17.29
CA ASN A 137 2.59 -7.43 16.20
C ASN A 137 4.11 -7.38 16.48
N GLY A 138 4.83 -8.47 16.21
CA GLY A 138 6.27 -8.59 16.46
C GLY A 138 6.61 -9.10 17.87
N ALA A 139 7.91 -9.18 18.17
CA ALA A 139 8.40 -9.68 19.44
C ALA A 139 8.15 -8.70 20.59
N GLN A 140 7.97 -9.20 21.82
CA GLN A 140 7.83 -8.36 23.02
C GLN A 140 9.02 -8.56 23.95
N THR A 141 9.72 -7.47 24.27
CA THR A 141 10.82 -7.42 25.24
C THR A 141 10.38 -6.65 26.47
N ILE A 142 10.35 -7.30 27.64
CA ILE A 142 9.94 -6.64 28.89
C ILE A 142 11.09 -5.75 29.40
N THR A 143 10.78 -4.51 29.78
CA THR A 143 11.76 -3.55 30.32
C THR A 143 11.10 -2.59 31.32
N SER A 144 11.90 -1.76 32.01
CA SER A 144 11.39 -0.81 32.99
C SER A 144 10.74 0.40 32.31
N VAL A 145 9.76 1.03 32.96
CA VAL A 145 9.18 2.29 32.46
C VAL A 145 10.23 3.41 32.37
N ALA A 146 11.24 3.39 33.23
CA ALA A 146 12.35 4.34 33.16
C ALA A 146 13.10 4.21 31.83
N ASP A 147 13.37 3.00 31.37
CA ASP A 147 14.03 2.73 30.09
C ASP A 147 13.15 3.09 28.90
N LEU A 148 11.84 2.83 28.99
CA LEU A 148 10.86 3.26 27.97
C LEU A 148 10.80 4.79 27.83
N CYS A 149 11.06 5.52 28.91
CA CYS A 149 11.12 6.99 28.90
C CYS A 149 12.46 7.55 28.41
N ALA A 150 13.52 6.73 28.40
CA ALA A 150 14.89 7.21 28.24
C ALA A 150 15.26 7.48 26.78
N THR A 151 14.65 6.79 25.82
CA THR A 151 14.99 6.90 24.40
C THR A 151 13.86 7.52 23.58
N PRO A 152 14.19 8.30 22.52
CA PRO A 152 13.19 8.73 21.55
C PRO A 152 12.44 7.54 20.95
N ALA A 153 11.16 7.73 20.65
CA ALA A 153 10.28 6.72 20.09
C ALA A 153 9.60 7.24 18.83
N THR A 154 9.28 6.34 17.90
CA THR A 154 8.38 6.63 16.77
C THR A 154 6.91 6.49 17.19
N ARG A 155 6.63 5.49 18.02
CA ARG A 155 5.28 5.21 18.51
C ARG A 155 5.29 4.62 19.92
N VAL A 156 4.28 5.01 20.68
CA VAL A 156 3.93 4.42 21.98
C VAL A 156 2.48 3.96 21.95
N ALA A 157 2.21 2.72 22.32
CA ALA A 157 0.87 2.25 22.65
C ALA A 157 0.68 2.26 24.17
N LEU A 158 -0.42 2.87 24.62
CA LEU A 158 -0.80 2.93 26.02
C LEU A 158 -2.09 2.14 26.21
N LEU A 159 -2.02 1.09 27.04
CA LEU A 159 -3.13 0.18 27.26
C LEU A 159 -3.58 0.24 28.72
N GLY A 160 -4.87 0.49 28.93
CA GLY A 160 -5.46 0.55 30.27
C GLY A 160 -6.97 0.77 30.23
N PRO A 161 -7.74 0.27 31.22
CA PRO A 161 -9.20 0.37 31.23
C PRO A 161 -9.73 1.80 31.08
N GLY A 162 -10.34 2.08 29.94
CA GLY A 162 -10.94 3.36 29.55
C GLY A 162 -9.94 4.50 29.33
N ILE A 163 -8.69 4.17 29.01
CA ILE A 163 -7.64 5.15 28.69
C ILE A 163 -8.07 6.15 27.60
N ARG A 164 -8.98 5.75 26.69
CA ARG A 164 -9.53 6.63 25.64
C ARG A 164 -10.20 7.90 26.18
N ARG A 165 -10.65 7.92 27.44
CA ARG A 165 -11.28 9.10 28.06
C ARG A 165 -10.28 10.23 28.31
N PHE A 166 -8.98 9.92 28.24
CA PHE A 166 -7.88 10.84 28.54
C PHE A 166 -7.14 11.32 27.30
N VAL A 167 -7.68 11.11 26.09
CA VAL A 167 -7.04 11.51 24.82
C VAL A 167 -6.59 12.98 24.84
N ASP A 168 -7.47 13.90 25.23
CA ASP A 168 -7.14 15.34 25.25
C ASP A 168 -6.04 15.66 26.28
N ALA A 169 -6.11 15.04 27.46
CA ALA A 169 -5.12 15.23 28.52
C ALA A 169 -3.75 14.64 28.15
N LEU A 170 -3.71 13.57 27.37
CA LEU A 170 -2.49 12.99 26.82
C LEU A 170 -1.95 13.85 25.66
N ALA A 171 -2.81 14.30 24.75
CA ALA A 171 -2.45 15.15 23.61
C ALA A 171 -1.85 16.50 24.06
N ALA A 172 -2.34 17.05 25.19
CA ALA A 172 -1.79 18.25 25.82
C ALA A 172 -0.30 18.15 26.21
N THR A 173 0.29 16.95 26.18
CA THR A 173 1.75 16.74 26.35
C THR A 173 2.58 17.01 25.10
N GLY A 174 1.95 17.47 24.01
CA GLY A 174 2.64 17.81 22.75
C GLY A 174 2.85 16.60 21.85
N VAL A 175 1.82 15.76 21.71
CA VAL A 175 1.84 14.53 20.89
C VAL A 175 0.50 14.34 20.18
N THR A 176 0.47 13.55 19.11
CA THR A 176 -0.78 13.11 18.49
C THR A 176 -1.22 11.83 19.18
N VAL A 177 -2.47 11.78 19.65
CA VAL A 177 -3.06 10.62 20.34
C VAL A 177 -4.28 10.12 19.57
N THR A 178 -4.27 8.86 19.17
CA THR A 178 -5.34 8.24 18.38
C THR A 178 -5.91 7.02 19.13
N PRO A 179 -7.21 6.99 19.44
CA PRO A 179 -7.83 5.79 20.01
C PRO A 179 -7.79 4.61 19.04
N ALA A 180 -7.48 3.42 19.55
CA ALA A 180 -7.57 2.15 18.81
C ALA A 180 -8.48 1.14 19.54
N GLY A 181 -9.38 1.65 20.38
CA GLY A 181 -10.31 0.86 21.20
C GLY A 181 -10.73 1.60 22.48
N SER A 182 -11.50 0.92 23.34
CA SER A 182 -11.86 1.44 24.67
C SER A 182 -10.65 1.63 25.58
N ASP A 183 -9.71 0.70 25.47
CA ASP A 183 -8.64 0.50 26.45
C ASP A 183 -7.26 0.63 25.81
N TRP A 184 -7.17 1.22 24.62
CA TRP A 184 -5.95 1.42 23.84
C TRP A 184 -5.93 2.81 23.21
N VAL A 185 -4.83 3.55 23.40
CA VAL A 185 -4.48 4.71 22.56
C VAL A 185 -3.07 4.56 21.96
N ASP A 186 -2.95 4.92 20.69
CA ASP A 186 -1.67 5.08 20.01
C ASP A 186 -1.20 6.53 20.15
N VAL A 187 0.10 6.69 20.37
CA VAL A 187 0.75 7.98 20.51
C VAL A 187 1.92 8.07 19.55
N VAL A 188 1.95 9.14 18.76
CA VAL A 188 3.03 9.48 17.82
C VAL A 188 3.42 10.94 17.98
N LYS A 189 4.49 11.36 17.28
CA LYS A 189 4.94 12.76 17.26
C LYS A 189 3.79 13.71 16.90
N LEU A 190 3.74 14.88 17.55
CA LEU A 190 2.73 15.90 17.26
C LEU A 190 2.67 16.23 15.77
N GLY A 191 1.44 16.28 15.24
CA GLY A 191 1.17 16.57 13.84
C GLY A 191 1.33 15.37 12.90
N VAL A 192 1.93 14.26 13.34
CA VAL A 192 2.03 13.05 12.51
C VAL A 192 0.70 12.30 12.48
N SER A 193 0.32 11.90 11.28
CA SER A 193 -0.85 11.06 10.96
C SER A 193 -0.59 10.30 9.65
N LYS A 194 -1.45 9.33 9.30
CA LYS A 194 -1.40 8.69 7.98
C LYS A 194 -1.42 9.74 6.85
N ALA A 195 -2.29 10.75 6.97
CA ALA A 195 -2.47 11.79 5.94
C ALA A 195 -1.22 12.64 5.70
N THR A 196 -0.52 13.05 6.76
CA THR A 196 0.65 13.92 6.64
C THR A 196 1.82 13.20 5.96
N THR A 197 1.98 11.92 6.24
CA THR A 197 3.01 11.08 5.60
C THR A 197 2.59 10.70 4.17
N LEU A 198 1.31 10.46 3.92
CA LEU A 198 0.78 10.26 2.56
C LEU A 198 0.96 11.51 1.68
N GLU A 199 0.82 12.71 2.24
CA GLU A 199 1.09 13.96 1.54
C GLU A 199 2.58 14.11 1.16
N GLU A 200 3.49 13.55 1.96
CA GLU A 200 4.90 13.47 1.60
C GLU A 200 5.13 12.50 0.44
N VAL A 201 4.52 11.31 0.49
CA VAL A 201 4.55 10.33 -0.61
C VAL A 201 4.01 10.93 -1.90
N ARG A 202 2.87 11.63 -1.83
CA ARG A 202 2.26 12.32 -2.97
C ARG A 202 3.24 13.28 -3.65
N ARG A 203 3.95 14.09 -2.86
CA ARG A 203 4.95 15.04 -3.36
C ARG A 203 6.16 14.33 -3.96
N ARG A 204 6.66 13.27 -3.34
CA ARG A 204 7.78 12.46 -3.87
C ARG A 204 7.42 11.77 -5.19
N LEU A 205 6.16 11.39 -5.37
CA LEU A 205 5.64 10.77 -6.60
C LEU A 205 5.18 11.78 -7.66
N ASP A 206 5.19 13.08 -7.35
CA ASP A 206 4.63 14.14 -8.21
C ASP A 206 3.18 13.88 -8.66
N VAL A 207 2.37 13.30 -7.77
CA VAL A 207 0.94 13.03 -8.04
C VAL A 207 0.12 14.28 -7.74
N PRO A 208 -0.71 14.79 -8.67
CA PRO A 208 -1.58 15.92 -8.40
C PRO A 208 -2.51 15.66 -7.20
N SER A 209 -2.82 16.70 -6.41
CA SER A 209 -3.74 16.56 -5.26
C SER A 209 -5.11 16.02 -5.67
N GLY A 210 -5.62 16.41 -6.85
CA GLY A 210 -6.87 15.90 -7.43
C GLY A 210 -6.84 14.43 -7.85
N SER A 211 -5.68 13.76 -7.80
CA SER A 211 -5.48 12.34 -8.15
C SER A 211 -5.12 11.52 -6.91
N THR A 212 -5.78 11.81 -5.79
CA THR A 212 -5.60 11.08 -4.52
C THR A 212 -6.89 10.37 -4.14
N VAL A 213 -6.76 9.08 -3.82
CA VAL A 213 -7.86 8.22 -3.36
C VAL A 213 -7.45 7.65 -2.00
N ALA A 214 -8.36 7.60 -1.03
CA ALA A 214 -8.12 6.93 0.24
C ALA A 214 -9.28 6.01 0.60
N VAL A 215 -8.98 4.81 1.11
CA VAL A 215 -9.98 3.86 1.61
C VAL A 215 -9.63 3.47 3.05
N GLY A 216 -10.60 3.57 3.96
CA GLY A 216 -10.40 3.27 5.38
C GLY A 216 -11.71 2.99 6.13
N ASP A 217 -11.60 2.54 7.37
CA ASP A 217 -12.75 2.15 8.19
C ASP A 217 -12.71 2.61 9.65
N ASP A 218 -11.57 3.07 10.17
CA ASP A 218 -11.43 3.45 11.58
C ASP A 218 -11.01 4.91 11.79
N VAL A 219 -11.01 5.33 13.06
CA VAL A 219 -10.76 6.70 13.52
C VAL A 219 -9.40 7.24 13.06
N ASN A 220 -8.39 6.38 12.96
CA ASN A 220 -7.06 6.75 12.48
C ASN A 220 -7.03 7.03 10.96
N ASP A 221 -8.10 6.72 10.22
CA ASP A 221 -8.22 6.96 8.78
C ASP A 221 -8.86 8.31 8.45
N GLU A 222 -9.58 8.94 9.39
CA GLU A 222 -10.35 10.15 9.10
C GLU A 222 -9.51 11.27 8.48
N ALA A 223 -8.26 11.42 8.92
CA ALA A 223 -7.36 12.42 8.36
C ALA A 223 -7.04 12.12 6.88
N MET A 224 -6.78 10.86 6.52
CA MET A 224 -6.45 10.50 5.13
C MET A 224 -7.68 10.51 4.23
N LEU A 225 -8.86 10.18 4.78
CA LEU A 225 -10.14 10.26 4.08
C LEU A 225 -10.51 11.71 3.72
N ARG A 226 -10.26 12.67 4.62
CA ARG A 226 -10.45 14.11 4.32
C ARG A 226 -9.38 14.68 3.40
N TRP A 227 -8.16 14.15 3.48
CA TRP A 227 -7.02 14.59 2.68
C TRP A 227 -7.18 14.21 1.20
N ALA A 228 -7.67 13.00 0.93
CA ALA A 228 -7.82 12.52 -0.43
C ALA A 228 -8.92 13.28 -1.19
N ALA A 229 -8.67 13.58 -2.47
CA ALA A 229 -9.67 14.14 -3.38
C ALA A 229 -10.90 13.22 -3.49
N ARG A 230 -10.68 11.91 -3.39
CA ARG A 230 -11.72 10.89 -3.23
C ARG A 230 -11.46 10.05 -1.99
N GLY A 231 -11.98 10.48 -0.86
CA GLY A 231 -12.01 9.68 0.37
C GLY A 231 -13.22 8.75 0.40
N VAL A 232 -13.00 7.46 0.65
CA VAL A 232 -14.02 6.42 0.68
C VAL A 232 -14.00 5.67 2.01
N ALA A 233 -15.09 5.76 2.78
CA ALA A 233 -15.22 4.97 4.00
C ALA A 233 -15.87 3.62 3.71
N MET A 234 -15.44 2.56 4.40
CA MET A 234 -16.14 1.27 4.39
C MET A 234 -17.53 1.40 5.07
N ALA A 235 -18.55 0.69 4.60
CA ALA A 235 -19.91 0.84 5.15
C ALA A 235 -20.04 0.55 6.66
N HIS A 236 -19.22 -0.38 7.16
CA HIS A 236 -19.21 -0.77 8.58
C HIS A 236 -18.39 0.17 9.48
N ALA A 237 -17.70 1.15 8.89
CA ALA A 237 -16.96 2.17 9.61
C ALA A 237 -17.88 2.97 10.55
N PRO A 238 -17.40 3.49 11.70
CA PRO A 238 -18.18 4.38 12.56
C PRO A 238 -18.73 5.59 11.78
N ALA A 239 -19.89 6.13 12.21
CA ALA A 239 -20.54 7.24 11.52
C ALA A 239 -19.61 8.45 11.32
N ARG A 240 -18.78 8.78 12.32
CA ARG A 240 -17.78 9.85 12.23
C ARG A 240 -16.74 9.64 11.11
N VAL A 241 -16.36 8.39 10.84
CA VAL A 241 -15.43 8.03 9.77
C VAL A 241 -16.11 8.16 8.42
N ARG A 242 -17.36 7.67 8.29
CA ARG A 242 -18.16 7.85 7.07
C ARG A 242 -18.42 9.31 6.73
N HIS A 243 -18.66 10.15 7.74
CA HIS A 243 -18.81 11.60 7.55
C HIS A 243 -17.50 12.33 7.19
N ALA A 244 -16.34 11.72 7.47
CA ALA A 244 -15.05 12.27 7.07
C ALA A 244 -14.73 11.99 5.58
N ALA A 245 -15.39 10.99 4.98
CA ALA A 245 -15.20 10.59 3.60
C ALA A 245 -16.16 11.31 2.63
N THR A 246 -15.79 11.35 1.36
CA THR A 246 -16.63 11.89 0.27
C THR A 246 -17.73 10.92 -0.16
N GLU A 247 -17.50 9.62 0.04
CA GLU A 247 -18.47 8.56 -0.26
C GLU A 247 -18.29 7.37 0.68
N THR A 248 -19.23 6.44 0.62
CA THR A 248 -19.19 5.18 1.37
C THR A 248 -19.30 4.01 0.39
N THR A 249 -18.39 3.03 0.50
CA THR A 249 -18.44 1.77 -0.27
C THR A 249 -19.10 0.66 0.54
N GLY A 250 -19.17 -0.57 0.01
CA GLY A 250 -19.66 -1.75 0.71
C GLY A 250 -18.90 -2.09 2.00
N THR A 251 -19.36 -3.11 2.71
CA THR A 251 -18.64 -3.60 3.90
C THR A 251 -17.40 -4.40 3.50
N LEU A 252 -16.64 -4.86 4.50
CA LEU A 252 -15.56 -5.83 4.29
C LEU A 252 -16.11 -7.15 3.69
N HIS A 253 -17.34 -7.55 4.04
CA HIS A 253 -17.98 -8.75 3.50
C HIS A 253 -18.42 -8.60 2.05
N ASP A 254 -18.71 -7.37 1.61
CA ASP A 254 -19.14 -7.05 0.25
C ASP A 254 -17.97 -6.72 -0.69
N ASP A 255 -16.72 -6.97 -0.26
CA ASP A 255 -15.51 -6.56 -0.96
C ASP A 255 -15.50 -5.06 -1.33
N GLY A 256 -15.93 -4.21 -0.38
CA GLY A 256 -16.08 -2.76 -0.59
C GLY A 256 -14.80 -2.09 -1.12
N ALA A 257 -13.63 -2.47 -0.60
CA ALA A 257 -12.35 -1.96 -1.09
C ALA A 257 -12.05 -2.42 -2.53
N ALA A 258 -12.40 -3.65 -2.90
CA ALA A 258 -12.23 -4.15 -4.27
C ALA A 258 -13.11 -3.37 -5.26
N THR A 259 -14.31 -2.97 -4.86
CA THR A 259 -15.20 -2.12 -5.67
C THR A 259 -14.57 -0.76 -5.95
N VAL A 260 -13.96 -0.13 -4.94
CA VAL A 260 -13.24 1.14 -5.13
C VAL A 260 -12.05 0.95 -6.07
N LEU A 261 -11.22 -0.07 -5.84
CA LEU A 261 -10.05 -0.34 -6.69
C LEU A 261 -10.43 -0.60 -8.14
N ARG A 262 -11.48 -1.39 -8.41
CA ARG A 262 -11.99 -1.63 -9.76
C ARG A 262 -12.49 -0.37 -10.45
N SER A 263 -13.06 0.58 -9.71
CA SER A 263 -13.51 1.86 -10.29
C SER A 263 -12.37 2.75 -10.80
N LEU A 264 -11.12 2.44 -10.44
CA LEU A 264 -9.93 3.12 -10.95
C LEU A 264 -9.36 2.42 -12.19
N VAL A 265 -9.84 1.21 -12.51
CA VAL A 265 -9.33 0.38 -13.59
C VAL A 265 -10.12 0.64 -14.88
N PRO A 266 -9.47 0.72 -16.05
CA PRO A 266 -10.17 0.84 -17.32
C PRO A 266 -11.13 -0.34 -17.58
N GLU A 267 -12.31 -0.05 -18.11
CA GLU A 267 -13.39 -1.04 -18.33
C GLU A 267 -12.95 -2.27 -19.14
N ALA A 268 -12.07 -2.08 -20.12
CA ALA A 268 -11.51 -3.16 -20.95
C ALA A 268 -10.77 -4.25 -20.14
N ALA A 269 -10.33 -3.94 -18.91
CA ALA A 269 -9.65 -4.88 -18.03
C ALA A 269 -10.58 -5.57 -17.02
N LEU A 270 -11.86 -5.18 -16.97
CA LEU A 270 -12.86 -5.72 -16.05
C LEU A 270 -13.69 -6.85 -16.68
N ASP A 271 -13.35 -7.31 -17.89
CA ASP A 271 -14.00 -8.45 -18.53
C ASP A 271 -13.74 -9.74 -17.70
N PRO A 272 -14.81 -10.38 -17.16
CA PRO A 272 -14.68 -11.56 -16.32
C PRO A 272 -14.16 -12.80 -17.07
N ASN A 273 -14.15 -12.78 -18.41
CA ASN A 273 -13.62 -13.88 -19.22
C ASN A 273 -12.10 -13.81 -19.40
N LEU A 274 -11.46 -12.68 -19.04
CA LEU A 274 -10.02 -12.55 -19.11
C LEU A 274 -9.35 -13.34 -17.99
N SER A 275 -8.27 -14.03 -18.34
CA SER A 275 -7.34 -14.53 -17.33
C SER A 275 -6.74 -13.35 -16.54
N PRO A 276 -6.27 -13.54 -15.29
CA PRO A 276 -5.67 -12.46 -14.51
C PRO A 276 -4.53 -11.73 -15.24
N LEU A 277 -3.68 -12.47 -15.97
CA LEU A 277 -2.62 -11.89 -16.78
C LEU A 277 -3.17 -11.06 -17.96
N ALA A 278 -4.19 -11.56 -18.66
CA ALA A 278 -4.81 -10.84 -19.77
C ALA A 278 -5.48 -9.54 -19.29
N ALA A 279 -6.18 -9.59 -18.16
CA ALA A 279 -6.81 -8.42 -17.53
C ALA A 279 -5.77 -7.38 -17.10
N GLN A 280 -4.64 -7.80 -16.53
CA GLN A 280 -3.53 -6.89 -16.19
C GLN A 280 -2.91 -6.25 -17.43
N LEU A 281 -2.67 -7.01 -18.51
CA LEU A 281 -2.17 -6.45 -19.78
C LEU A 281 -3.17 -5.47 -20.39
N ALA A 282 -4.46 -5.80 -20.37
CA ALA A 282 -5.52 -4.89 -20.80
C ALA A 282 -5.50 -3.60 -19.98
N ALA A 283 -5.40 -3.66 -18.65
CA ALA A 283 -5.34 -2.49 -17.76
C ALA A 283 -4.13 -1.62 -18.07
N THR A 284 -2.96 -2.27 -18.21
CA THR A 284 -1.67 -1.62 -18.52
C THR A 284 -1.76 -0.82 -19.82
N VAL A 285 -2.19 -1.46 -20.92
CA VAL A 285 -2.25 -0.78 -22.23
C VAL A 285 -3.36 0.25 -22.27
N ALA A 286 -4.48 0.00 -21.58
CA ALA A 286 -5.61 0.92 -21.53
C ALA A 286 -5.31 2.22 -20.77
N ALA A 287 -4.52 2.14 -19.70
CA ALA A 287 -4.17 3.27 -18.86
C ALA A 287 -2.95 4.07 -19.39
N ALA A 288 -2.20 3.48 -20.32
CA ALA A 288 -1.02 4.11 -20.89
C ALA A 288 -1.37 5.28 -21.83
N PRO A 289 -0.64 6.42 -21.74
CA PRO A 289 -0.79 7.55 -22.65
C PRO A 289 -0.19 7.29 -24.05
N SER A 290 0.63 6.26 -24.19
CA SER A 290 1.37 5.90 -25.41
C SER A 290 1.57 4.39 -25.50
N THR A 291 2.22 3.93 -26.57
CA THR A 291 2.54 2.51 -26.76
C THR A 291 3.33 1.96 -25.57
N VAL A 292 2.86 0.83 -25.05
CA VAL A 292 3.53 0.10 -23.96
C VAL A 292 4.53 -0.87 -24.55
N THR A 293 5.73 -0.94 -23.97
CA THR A 293 6.69 -2.01 -24.24
C THR A 293 6.85 -2.87 -23.01
N LEU A 294 6.51 -4.15 -23.11
CA LEU A 294 6.85 -5.12 -22.08
C LEU A 294 8.35 -5.40 -22.14
N ARG A 295 9.03 -5.33 -20.99
CA ARG A 295 10.39 -5.83 -20.79
C ARG A 295 10.34 -7.04 -19.87
N ALA A 296 10.89 -8.15 -20.35
CA ALA A 296 10.87 -9.44 -19.68
C ALA A 296 12.29 -9.98 -19.47
N TRP A 297 12.54 -10.63 -18.34
CA TRP A 297 13.83 -11.22 -17.98
C TRP A 297 13.66 -12.67 -17.53
N HIS A 298 14.64 -13.51 -17.87
CA HIS A 298 14.73 -14.89 -17.39
C HIS A 298 15.74 -15.01 -16.23
N GLY A 299 15.39 -15.85 -15.27
CA GLY A 299 16.32 -16.32 -14.25
C GLY A 299 17.08 -17.56 -14.74
N THR A 300 17.42 -18.45 -13.81
CA THR A 300 18.09 -19.73 -14.12
C THR A 300 17.15 -20.80 -14.70
N GLY A 301 15.86 -20.49 -14.88
CA GLY A 301 14.84 -21.41 -15.38
C GLY A 301 13.99 -20.82 -16.52
N PRO A 302 13.02 -21.61 -17.05
CA PRO A 302 12.20 -21.20 -18.20
C PRO A 302 11.12 -20.17 -17.86
N ALA A 303 10.78 -20.02 -16.57
CA ALA A 303 9.89 -18.96 -16.10
C ALA A 303 10.58 -17.60 -16.20
N LEU A 304 9.79 -16.56 -16.43
CA LEU A 304 10.25 -15.19 -16.29
C LEU A 304 10.53 -14.92 -14.81
N SER A 305 11.57 -14.14 -14.55
CA SER A 305 11.92 -13.62 -13.23
C SER A 305 11.28 -12.28 -12.95
N SER A 306 11.00 -11.51 -14.00
CA SER A 306 10.25 -10.26 -13.91
C SER A 306 9.69 -9.87 -15.27
N VAL A 307 8.58 -9.12 -15.24
CA VAL A 307 7.98 -8.46 -16.40
C VAL A 307 7.54 -7.08 -15.96
N THR A 308 7.93 -6.06 -16.72
CA THR A 308 7.56 -4.67 -16.45
C THR A 308 7.08 -4.02 -17.72
N ALA A 309 6.07 -3.17 -17.62
CA ALA A 309 5.59 -2.36 -18.71
C ALA A 309 6.34 -1.03 -18.69
N TRP A 310 6.79 -0.57 -19.85
CA TRP A 310 7.52 0.68 -20.03
C TRP A 310 6.86 1.56 -21.06
N LEU A 311 6.99 2.87 -20.87
CA LEU A 311 6.62 3.89 -21.85
C LEU A 311 7.89 4.58 -22.32
N LEU A 312 7.87 5.01 -23.57
CA LEU A 312 8.81 5.99 -24.08
C LEU A 312 8.16 7.37 -23.92
N ASP A 313 8.72 8.20 -23.05
CA ASP A 313 8.23 9.53 -22.69
C ASP A 313 9.36 10.53 -22.95
N ASP A 314 9.18 11.44 -23.91
CA ASP A 314 10.20 12.41 -24.37
C ASP A 314 11.60 11.80 -24.65
N GLY A 315 11.63 10.59 -25.22
CA GLY A 315 12.86 9.88 -25.55
C GLY A 315 13.50 9.13 -24.37
N GLU A 316 12.93 9.24 -23.17
CA GLU A 316 13.34 8.49 -21.99
C GLU A 316 12.40 7.31 -21.72
N TRP A 317 12.99 6.17 -21.35
CA TRP A 317 12.21 5.01 -20.92
C TRP A 317 11.82 5.14 -19.46
N ARG A 318 10.52 5.08 -19.17
CA ARG A 318 9.96 5.12 -17.80
C ARG A 318 9.11 3.91 -17.52
N VAL A 319 9.16 3.40 -16.29
CA VAL A 319 8.33 2.27 -15.87
C VAL A 319 6.87 2.72 -15.79
N HIS A 320 6.00 2.04 -16.53
CA HIS A 320 4.58 2.27 -16.52
C HIS A 320 3.92 1.67 -15.28
N ALA A 321 4.04 0.34 -15.21
CA ALA A 321 3.47 -0.50 -14.18
C ALA A 321 4.32 -1.77 -14.15
N PRO A 322 4.50 -2.41 -12.99
CA PRO A 322 4.86 -3.82 -13.04
C PRO A 322 3.71 -4.58 -13.69
N VAL A 323 4.03 -5.67 -14.39
CA VAL A 323 3.01 -6.62 -14.84
C VAL A 323 3.10 -7.81 -13.87
N PRO A 324 2.14 -7.97 -12.94
CA PRO A 324 2.25 -8.86 -11.78
C PRO A 324 2.52 -10.35 -12.05
N ALA A 325 2.61 -10.82 -13.29
CA ALA A 325 3.03 -12.19 -13.58
C ALA A 325 4.55 -12.38 -13.70
N GLY A 326 5.33 -11.54 -13.02
CA GLY A 326 6.79 -11.64 -12.95
C GLY A 326 7.30 -12.97 -12.39
N THR A 327 6.48 -13.70 -11.64
CA THR A 327 6.77 -15.07 -11.19
C THR A 327 5.80 -16.07 -11.84
N GLY A 328 6.34 -16.93 -12.71
CA GLY A 328 5.60 -18.05 -13.30
C GLY A 328 4.98 -17.80 -14.68
N ALA A 329 5.04 -16.57 -15.24
CA ALA A 329 4.71 -16.37 -16.65
C ALA A 329 5.84 -16.84 -17.58
N THR A 330 5.46 -17.17 -18.81
CA THR A 330 6.38 -17.41 -19.93
C THR A 330 6.12 -16.37 -21.02
N MET A 331 7.08 -16.14 -21.92
CA MET A 331 6.85 -15.28 -23.10
C MET A 331 5.60 -15.72 -23.89
N ARG A 332 5.39 -17.04 -24.06
CA ARG A 332 4.19 -17.59 -24.69
C ARG A 332 2.92 -17.28 -23.89
N GLY A 333 2.99 -17.33 -22.56
CA GLY A 333 1.87 -16.93 -21.69
C GLY A 333 1.49 -15.47 -21.87
N LEU A 334 2.48 -14.57 -21.99
CA LEU A 334 2.24 -13.15 -22.28
C LEU A 334 1.58 -12.96 -23.66
N GLU A 335 2.03 -13.68 -24.68
CA GLU A 335 1.40 -13.64 -26.02
C GLU A 335 -0.06 -14.10 -26.02
N VAL A 336 -0.34 -15.21 -25.34
CA VAL A 336 -1.70 -15.75 -25.21
C VAL A 336 -2.59 -14.75 -24.47
N ALA A 337 -2.10 -14.18 -23.37
CA ALA A 337 -2.81 -13.19 -22.59
C ALA A 337 -3.05 -11.90 -23.38
N ALA A 338 -2.06 -11.41 -24.14
CA ALA A 338 -2.20 -10.23 -24.98
C ALA A 338 -3.27 -10.42 -26.05
N ARG A 339 -3.31 -11.59 -26.72
CA ARG A 339 -4.37 -11.91 -27.70
C ARG A 339 -5.74 -11.98 -27.05
N ALA A 340 -5.85 -12.63 -25.89
CA ALA A 340 -7.10 -12.72 -25.16
C ALA A 340 -7.62 -11.33 -24.74
N ALA A 341 -6.71 -10.42 -24.41
CA ALA A 341 -6.99 -9.01 -24.12
C ALA A 341 -7.26 -8.14 -25.37
N GLY A 342 -7.28 -8.72 -26.58
CA GLY A 342 -7.49 -7.99 -27.82
C GLY A 342 -6.34 -7.05 -28.22
N LEU A 343 -5.14 -7.27 -27.69
CA LEU A 343 -3.98 -6.42 -27.93
C LEU A 343 -3.21 -6.89 -29.17
N ALA A 344 -2.75 -5.93 -29.96
CA ALA A 344 -1.86 -6.14 -31.09
C ALA A 344 -0.40 -6.05 -30.66
N PHE A 345 0.45 -6.78 -31.38
CA PHE A 345 1.89 -6.82 -31.19
C PHE A 345 2.59 -7.27 -32.47
N PRO A 346 3.90 -7.02 -32.65
CA PRO A 346 4.62 -7.41 -33.85
C PRO A 346 4.65 -8.94 -33.94
N VAL A 347 4.25 -9.49 -35.09
CA VAL A 347 4.26 -10.94 -35.35
C VAL A 347 5.43 -11.30 -36.28
N ALA A 348 5.96 -12.52 -36.15
CA ALA A 348 6.95 -13.05 -37.09
C ALA A 348 6.30 -13.33 -38.46
N GLU A 349 7.05 -13.15 -39.55
CA GLU A 349 6.54 -13.36 -40.92
C GLU A 349 6.07 -14.82 -41.16
N ASP A 350 6.73 -15.79 -40.52
CA ASP A 350 6.53 -17.22 -40.78
C ASP A 350 5.65 -17.94 -39.73
N ALA A 351 5.20 -17.25 -38.68
CA ALA A 351 4.39 -17.86 -37.62
C ALA A 351 3.54 -16.83 -36.87
N PRO A 352 2.36 -17.22 -36.33
CA PRO A 352 1.57 -16.37 -35.45
C PRO A 352 2.21 -16.33 -34.05
N ARG A 353 3.47 -15.92 -33.95
CA ARG A 353 4.23 -15.75 -32.70
C ARG A 353 4.69 -14.31 -32.59
N ALA A 354 4.76 -13.81 -31.36
CA ALA A 354 5.29 -12.47 -31.14
C ALA A 354 6.76 -12.40 -31.54
N ARG A 355 7.13 -11.29 -32.18
CA ARG A 355 8.52 -10.95 -32.50
C ARG A 355 9.11 -10.20 -31.33
N TRP A 356 9.61 -10.95 -30.34
CA TRP A 356 10.37 -10.42 -29.23
C TRP A 356 11.73 -9.87 -29.70
N ARG A 357 12.07 -8.65 -29.30
CA ARG A 357 13.39 -8.07 -29.55
C ARG A 357 14.30 -8.38 -28.37
N ARG A 358 15.47 -8.96 -28.61
CA ARG A 358 16.50 -9.12 -27.57
C ARG A 358 17.22 -7.79 -27.35
N THR A 359 17.29 -7.37 -26.09
CA THR A 359 18.10 -6.22 -25.63
C THR A 359 19.20 -6.74 -24.72
N THR A 360 20.44 -6.69 -25.22
CA THR A 360 21.65 -6.94 -24.43
C THR A 360 22.19 -5.62 -23.91
N LEU A 361 22.13 -5.42 -22.60
CA LEU A 361 23.03 -4.49 -21.91
C LEU A 361 24.30 -5.26 -21.57
N THR A 362 25.47 -4.69 -21.84
CA THR A 362 26.76 -5.27 -21.45
C THR A 362 26.74 -5.52 -19.93
N ASP A 363 27.05 -6.76 -19.53
CA ASP A 363 27.08 -7.27 -18.15
C ASP A 363 25.72 -7.52 -17.42
N ALA A 364 24.60 -7.60 -18.15
CA ALA A 364 23.28 -7.93 -17.58
C ALA A 364 22.66 -9.21 -18.18
N PRO A 365 21.74 -9.92 -17.46
CA PRO A 365 20.96 -11.01 -18.04
C PRO A 365 20.19 -10.54 -19.28
N SER A 366 20.04 -11.44 -20.26
CA SER A 366 19.35 -11.12 -21.52
C SER A 366 17.92 -10.67 -21.25
N SER A 367 17.56 -9.50 -21.77
CA SER A 367 16.20 -8.95 -21.68
C SER A 367 15.50 -9.03 -23.03
N TYR A 368 14.18 -9.17 -23.00
CA TYR A 368 13.34 -9.28 -24.19
C TYR A 368 12.24 -8.22 -24.16
N GLU A 369 12.04 -7.54 -25.28
CA GLU A 369 11.06 -6.47 -25.43
C GLU A 369 9.92 -6.88 -26.36
N LEU A 370 8.68 -6.54 -25.98
CA LEU A 370 7.49 -6.70 -26.81
C LEU A 370 6.60 -5.45 -26.72
N PRO A 371 6.51 -4.64 -27.79
CA PRO A 371 5.53 -3.57 -27.87
C PRO A 371 4.11 -4.12 -27.95
N LEU A 372 3.18 -3.51 -27.21
CA LEU A 372 1.76 -3.80 -27.19
C LEU A 372 0.96 -2.52 -27.48
N TRP A 373 -0.08 -2.63 -28.30
CA TRP A 373 -1.01 -1.54 -28.58
C TRP A 373 -2.44 -2.05 -28.78
N ARG A 374 -3.41 -1.14 -28.71
CA ARG A 374 -4.79 -1.41 -29.14
C ARG A 374 -4.87 -1.32 -30.67
N PRO A 375 -5.54 -2.27 -31.34
CA PRO A 375 -5.69 -2.29 -32.80
C PRO A 375 -6.24 -0.99 -33.40
#